data_AF-A0A292S261-F1
#
_entry.id   AF-A0A292S261-F1
#
_cell.length_a   1.000
_cell.length_b   1.000
_cell.length_c   1.000
_cell.angle_alpha   90.00
_cell.angle_beta   90.00
_cell.angle_gamma   90.00
#
_symmetry.space_group_name_H-M   'P 1'
#
loop_
_entity.id
_entity.type
_entity.pdbx_description
1 polymer ?
#
loop_
_entity_poly.entity_id
_entity_poly.type
_entity_poly.pdbx_seq_one_letter_code
_entity_poly.pdbx_strand_id
1 'polypeptide(L)'
;HYESSNNYYKQVIAKYPDSYYAFRANYNLYKDDGLYPFLELNEKPVVFPYKKSLDNNLVVKLAYLKDYDLVEELCKKDKFIQSWIAYEKENYTISAVLARKGMEELAVKPSFEDLRWRLVYPMHYYDIVDKVKGGNNPIILEAIIKEESHFNPFAKSSVGAAGLMQLMPATYNEVVKKHNLPSDLNAETANITAGSYYYSGLKKVLGNKDLYAIAAYNGGIGSVTNWFSKLIYSDIDEFVEQIPYPETKNYVKKVLRTYWVYGNVY
;
A
#
# COMPACT_ATOMS: atom_id res chain seq x y z
N HIS A 1 4.00 26.92 22.59
CA HIS A 1 4.24 26.49 21.20
C HIS A 1 4.25 24.96 21.03
N TYR A 2 4.73 24.15 21.98
CA TYR A 2 4.74 22.68 21.85
C TYR A 2 3.35 22.02 21.98
N GLU A 3 2.54 22.45 22.96
CA GLU A 3 1.17 21.92 23.16
C GLU A 3 0.22 22.23 22.00
N SER A 4 0.35 23.41 21.38
CA SER A 4 -0.43 23.79 20.21
C SER A 4 -0.13 22.91 18.99
N SER A 5 1.15 22.55 18.78
CA SER A 5 1.55 21.65 17.69
C SER A 5 1.08 20.21 17.92
N ASN A 6 1.14 19.72 19.16
CA ASN A 6 0.66 18.37 19.47
C ASN A 6 -0.85 18.23 19.26
N ASN A 7 -1.63 19.25 19.63
CA ASN A 7 -3.06 19.27 19.37
C ASN A 7 -3.38 19.28 17.88
N TYR A 8 -2.62 20.03 17.08
CA TYR A 8 -2.77 20.03 15.62
C TYR A 8 -2.53 18.64 15.02
N TYR A 9 -1.44 17.96 15.38
CA TYR A 9 -1.15 16.62 14.87
C TYR A 9 -2.23 15.60 15.25
N LYS A 10 -2.73 15.63 16.49
CA LYS A 10 -3.85 14.77 16.93
C LYS A 10 -5.12 15.03 16.11
N GLN A 11 -5.41 16.28 15.78
CA GLN A 11 -6.56 16.63 14.93
C GLN A 11 -6.40 16.10 13.49
N VAL A 12 -5.20 16.20 12.91
CA VAL A 12 -4.92 15.64 11.58
C VAL A 12 -5.14 14.13 11.56
N ILE A 13 -4.62 13.41 12.56
CA ILE A 13 -4.81 11.95 12.67
C ILE A 13 -6.29 11.61 12.84
N ALA A 14 -7.03 12.32 13.70
CA ALA A 14 -8.45 12.04 13.92
C ALA A 14 -9.31 12.32 12.68
N LYS A 15 -8.98 13.38 11.92
CA LYS A 15 -9.79 13.80 10.77
C LYS A 15 -9.45 13.07 9.47
N TYR A 16 -8.18 12.71 9.29
CA TYR A 16 -7.66 12.08 8.07
C TYR A 16 -6.79 10.86 8.39
N PRO A 17 -7.31 9.86 9.13
CA PRO A 17 -6.50 8.77 9.70
C PRO A 17 -5.78 7.93 8.64
N ASP A 18 -6.35 7.84 7.43
CA ASP A 18 -5.79 7.12 6.28
C ASP A 18 -5.05 8.06 5.31
N SER A 19 -4.21 8.96 5.82
CA SER A 19 -3.46 9.90 4.98
C SER A 19 -1.96 9.90 5.25
N TYR A 20 -1.18 10.31 4.24
CA TYR A 20 0.24 10.61 4.40
C TYR A 20 0.50 11.62 5.53
N TYR A 21 -0.37 12.62 5.69
CA TYR A 21 -0.20 13.62 6.75
C TYR A 21 -0.56 13.08 8.13
N ALA A 22 -1.46 12.10 8.26
CA ALA A 22 -1.66 11.41 9.54
C ALA A 22 -0.42 10.59 9.93
N PHE A 23 0.18 9.90 8.96
CA PHE A 23 1.48 9.25 9.14
C PHE A 23 2.55 10.23 9.65
N ARG A 24 2.72 11.37 8.96
CA ARG A 24 3.71 12.39 9.34
C ARG A 24 3.37 13.11 10.64
N ALA A 25 2.08 13.30 10.94
CA ALA A 25 1.63 13.83 12.22
C ALA A 25 1.98 12.89 13.37
N ASN A 26 1.82 11.57 13.19
CA ASN A 26 2.20 10.57 14.17
C ASN A 26 3.70 10.56 14.43
N TYR A 27 4.51 10.59 13.36
CA TYR A 27 5.97 10.77 13.43
C TYR A 27 6.36 11.97 14.30
N ASN A 28 5.78 13.14 14.00
CA ASN A 28 6.13 14.38 14.66
C ASN A 28 5.70 14.43 16.13
N LEU A 29 4.60 13.77 16.48
CA LEU A 29 4.13 13.64 17.87
C LEU A 29 5.08 12.81 18.73
N TYR A 30 5.52 11.66 18.22
CA TYR A 30 6.27 10.68 19.01
C TYR A 30 7.78 10.72 18.76
N LYS A 31 8.25 11.54 17.80
CA LYS A 31 9.67 11.66 17.40
C LYS A 31 10.32 10.31 17.08
N ASP A 32 9.50 9.37 16.65
CA ASP A 32 9.90 8.07 16.14
C ASP A 32 10.41 8.25 14.70
N ASP A 33 11.39 7.47 14.24
CA ASP A 33 11.96 7.57 12.90
C ASP A 33 11.04 7.01 11.79
N GLY A 34 9.82 6.62 12.14
CA GLY A 34 8.63 6.65 11.27
C GLY A 34 8.50 5.52 10.29
N LEU A 35 9.58 4.82 9.99
CA LEU A 35 9.56 3.67 9.09
C LEU A 35 9.75 2.35 9.85
N TYR A 36 9.82 2.43 11.19
CA TYR A 36 10.29 1.33 12.04
C TYR A 36 9.37 0.82 13.17
N PRO A 37 8.18 1.37 13.51
CA PRO A 37 7.38 0.70 14.53
C PRO A 37 6.77 -0.62 14.01
N PHE A 38 6.61 -0.75 12.68
CA PHE A 38 6.03 -1.92 12.05
C PHE A 38 7.11 -2.70 11.31
N LEU A 39 7.61 -3.77 11.93
CA LEU A 39 8.61 -4.68 11.35
C LEU A 39 7.99 -5.99 10.84
N GLU A 40 6.83 -6.34 11.39
CA GLU A 40 6.04 -7.52 11.05
C GLU A 40 4.56 -7.13 11.12
N LEU A 41 3.74 -7.68 10.22
CA LEU A 41 2.28 -7.59 10.30
C LEU A 41 1.74 -8.85 10.98
N ASN A 42 0.79 -8.69 11.90
CA ASN A 42 0.01 -9.83 12.37
C ASN A 42 -1.04 -10.17 11.31
N GLU A 43 -0.81 -11.24 10.56
CA GLU A 43 -1.68 -11.58 9.44
C GLU A 43 -3.15 -11.79 9.86
N LYS A 44 -4.07 -11.00 9.28
CA LYS A 44 -5.52 -11.17 9.45
C LYS A 44 -6.21 -11.35 8.08
N PRO A 45 -7.04 -12.39 7.89
CA PRO A 45 -7.70 -12.59 6.60
C PRO A 45 -8.75 -11.52 6.34
N VAL A 46 -9.02 -11.30 5.06
CA VAL A 46 -10.25 -10.66 4.61
C VAL A 46 -11.43 -11.52 5.03
N VAL A 47 -12.46 -10.88 5.56
CA VAL A 47 -13.70 -11.52 6.00
C VAL A 47 -14.88 -10.66 5.55
N PHE A 48 -16.10 -11.19 5.68
CA PHE A 48 -17.30 -10.43 5.41
C PHE A 48 -17.29 -9.08 6.18
N PRO A 49 -17.54 -7.93 5.51
CA PRO A 49 -17.21 -6.61 6.06
C PRO A 49 -18.05 -6.17 7.25
N TYR A 50 -19.17 -6.84 7.52
CA TYR A 50 -20.10 -6.45 8.58
C TYR A 50 -20.32 -7.57 9.59
N LYS A 51 -20.13 -7.25 10.87
CA LYS A 51 -20.38 -8.21 11.97
C LYS A 51 -21.87 -8.57 12.12
N LYS A 52 -22.78 -7.70 11.67
CA LYS A 52 -24.24 -7.88 11.65
C LYS A 52 -24.82 -7.14 10.44
N SER A 53 -25.91 -7.64 9.86
CA SER A 53 -26.68 -6.95 8.82
C SER A 53 -28.09 -6.59 9.31
N LEU A 54 -28.68 -5.52 8.76
CA LEU A 54 -29.96 -4.94 9.19
C LEU A 54 -31.18 -5.84 8.95
N ASP A 55 -31.00 -6.92 8.19
CA ASP A 55 -32.02 -7.84 7.68
C ASP A 55 -32.12 -9.13 8.50
N ASN A 56 -32.04 -9.02 9.84
CA ASN A 56 -32.01 -10.18 10.74
C ASN A 56 -30.84 -11.15 10.43
N ASN A 57 -29.69 -10.59 10.01
CA ASN A 57 -28.49 -11.32 9.59
C ASN A 57 -28.69 -12.24 8.37
N LEU A 58 -29.70 -12.01 7.52
CA LEU A 58 -29.91 -12.83 6.33
C LEU A 58 -28.72 -12.74 5.37
N VAL A 59 -28.30 -11.53 4.99
CA VAL A 59 -27.13 -11.30 4.11
C VAL A 59 -25.87 -11.93 4.70
N VAL A 60 -25.63 -11.81 6.00
CA VAL A 60 -24.50 -12.45 6.67
C VAL A 60 -24.59 -13.98 6.56
N LYS A 61 -25.77 -14.57 6.77
CA LYS A 61 -25.97 -16.02 6.63
C LYS A 61 -25.74 -16.48 5.19
N LEU A 62 -26.27 -15.76 4.21
CA LEU A 62 -26.08 -16.07 2.79
C LEU A 62 -24.60 -15.98 2.39
N ALA A 63 -23.89 -14.97 2.90
CA ALA A 63 -22.44 -14.84 2.74
C ALA A 63 -21.69 -16.06 3.31
N TYR A 64 -22.04 -16.53 4.51
CA TYR A 64 -21.47 -17.75 5.09
C TYR A 64 -21.81 -19.03 4.29
N LEU A 65 -22.99 -19.08 3.67
CA LEU A 65 -23.40 -20.16 2.79
C LEU A 65 -22.80 -20.07 1.38
N LYS A 66 -22.02 -19.01 1.09
CA LYS A 66 -21.42 -18.72 -0.21
C LYS A 66 -22.43 -18.53 -1.35
N ASP A 67 -23.64 -18.09 -1.03
CA ASP A 67 -24.65 -17.72 -2.02
C ASP A 67 -24.40 -16.29 -2.52
N TYR A 68 -23.30 -16.14 -3.27
CA TYR A 68 -22.81 -14.82 -3.67
C TYR A 68 -23.77 -14.10 -4.61
N ASP A 69 -24.52 -14.82 -5.45
CA ASP A 69 -25.45 -14.23 -6.41
C ASP A 69 -26.63 -13.56 -5.68
N LEU A 70 -27.18 -14.21 -4.64
CA LEU A 70 -28.26 -13.62 -3.85
C LEU A 70 -27.76 -12.47 -2.97
N VAL A 71 -26.56 -12.59 -2.38
CA VAL A 71 -25.93 -11.47 -1.65
C VAL A 71 -25.71 -10.28 -2.59
N GLU A 72 -25.21 -10.54 -3.80
CA GLU A 72 -25.01 -9.52 -4.83
C GLU A 72 -26.33 -8.84 -5.17
N GLU A 73 -27.41 -9.62 -5.33
CA GLU A 73 -28.74 -9.09 -5.64
C GLU A 73 -29.31 -8.18 -4.55
N LEU A 74 -29.21 -8.61 -3.29
CA LEU A 74 -29.72 -7.89 -2.14
C LEU A 74 -28.88 -6.63 -1.82
N CYS A 75 -27.58 -6.65 -2.13
CA CYS A 75 -26.63 -5.62 -1.74
C CYS A 75 -25.92 -4.94 -2.91
N LYS A 76 -26.57 -4.81 -4.08
CA LYS A 76 -26.00 -4.18 -5.30
C LYS A 76 -25.37 -2.80 -5.08
N LYS A 77 -25.87 -2.02 -4.13
CA LYS A 77 -25.42 -0.65 -3.85
C LYS A 77 -24.31 -0.57 -2.80
N ASP A 78 -24.07 -1.64 -2.05
CA ASP A 78 -23.08 -1.65 -0.98
C ASP A 78 -21.68 -2.00 -1.54
N LYS A 79 -20.83 -0.99 -1.69
CA LYS A 79 -19.50 -1.16 -2.28
C LYS A 79 -18.59 -2.11 -1.49
N PHE A 80 -18.76 -2.22 -0.18
CA PHE A 80 -17.94 -3.13 0.62
C PHE A 80 -18.38 -4.58 0.43
N ILE A 81 -19.69 -4.85 0.33
CA ILE A 81 -20.17 -6.20 0.00
C ILE A 81 -19.78 -6.57 -1.43
N GLN A 82 -19.94 -5.66 -2.39
CA GLN A 82 -19.51 -5.90 -3.78
C GLN A 82 -17.99 -6.14 -3.87
N SER A 83 -17.20 -5.40 -3.07
CA SER A 83 -15.76 -5.64 -2.93
C SER A 83 -15.46 -7.02 -2.36
N TRP A 84 -16.14 -7.41 -1.27
CA TRP A 84 -15.95 -8.73 -0.66
C TRP A 84 -16.32 -9.87 -1.62
N ILE A 85 -17.42 -9.76 -2.37
CA ILE A 85 -17.77 -10.74 -3.41
C ILE A 85 -16.68 -10.82 -4.48
N ALA A 86 -16.18 -9.67 -4.94
CA ALA A 86 -15.07 -9.65 -5.91
C ALA A 86 -13.81 -10.31 -5.34
N TYR A 87 -13.52 -10.11 -4.04
CA TYR A 87 -12.42 -10.78 -3.35
C TYR A 87 -12.59 -12.30 -3.31
N GLU A 88 -13.77 -12.80 -2.93
CA GLU A 88 -14.09 -14.23 -2.88
C GLU A 88 -14.05 -14.89 -4.27
N LYS A 89 -14.28 -14.11 -5.34
CA LYS A 89 -14.15 -14.52 -6.74
C LYS A 89 -12.72 -14.29 -7.29
N GLU A 90 -11.74 -14.04 -6.43
CA GLU A 90 -10.32 -13.80 -6.74
C GLU A 90 -10.06 -12.60 -7.67
N ASN A 91 -11.01 -11.67 -7.77
CA ASN A 91 -10.88 -10.44 -8.52
C ASN A 91 -10.37 -9.30 -7.61
N TYR A 92 -9.13 -9.43 -7.19
CA TYR A 92 -8.50 -8.55 -6.20
C TYR A 92 -8.45 -7.07 -6.65
N THR A 93 -8.21 -6.83 -7.94
CA THR A 93 -8.23 -5.47 -8.51
C THR A 93 -9.60 -4.80 -8.31
N ILE A 94 -10.69 -5.47 -8.70
CA ILE A 94 -12.04 -4.91 -8.55
C ILE A 94 -12.38 -4.76 -7.06
N SER A 95 -12.02 -5.75 -6.24
CA SER A 95 -12.21 -5.68 -4.79
C SER A 95 -11.57 -4.44 -4.18
N ALA A 96 -10.27 -4.24 -4.40
CA ALA A 96 -9.52 -3.12 -3.82
C ALA A 96 -10.08 -1.76 -4.29
N VAL A 97 -10.44 -1.64 -5.57
CA VAL A 97 -11.04 -0.41 -6.13
C VAL A 97 -12.39 -0.10 -5.50
N LEU A 98 -13.27 -1.10 -5.36
CA LEU A 98 -14.59 -0.93 -4.76
C LEU A 98 -14.49 -0.59 -3.27
N ALA A 99 -13.65 -1.30 -2.53
CA ALA A 99 -13.41 -1.03 -1.11
C ALA A 99 -12.89 0.39 -0.90
N ARG A 100 -11.92 0.82 -1.72
CA ARG A 100 -11.34 2.17 -1.62
C ARG A 100 -12.40 3.24 -1.87
N LYS A 101 -13.22 3.10 -2.92
CA LYS A 101 -14.34 4.01 -3.21
C LYS A 101 -15.34 4.05 -2.05
N GLY A 102 -15.72 2.89 -1.52
CA GLY A 102 -16.60 2.79 -0.36
C GLY A 102 -16.03 3.51 0.85
N MET A 103 -14.73 3.32 1.13
CA MET A 103 -14.03 3.99 2.23
C MET A 103 -13.99 5.50 2.02
N GLU A 104 -13.72 5.99 0.81
CA GLU A 104 -13.66 7.42 0.47
C GLU A 104 -15.00 8.13 0.68
N GLU A 105 -16.12 7.47 0.37
CA GLU A 105 -17.48 8.01 0.54
C GLU A 105 -17.92 8.12 2.01
N LEU A 106 -17.24 7.46 2.95
CA LEU A 106 -17.54 7.61 4.37
C LEU A 106 -17.13 9.01 4.85
N ALA A 107 -18.10 9.73 5.42
CA ALA A 107 -17.90 11.04 6.04
C ALA A 107 -16.94 10.99 7.23
N VAL A 108 -17.00 9.90 8.01
CA VAL A 108 -16.09 9.61 9.12
C VAL A 108 -15.51 8.23 8.91
N LYS A 109 -14.17 8.13 8.92
CA LYS A 109 -13.48 6.85 8.80
C LYS A 109 -13.67 6.03 10.09
N PRO A 110 -13.95 4.72 10.00
CA PRO A 110 -14.06 3.87 11.17
C PRO A 110 -12.66 3.63 11.78
N SER A 111 -12.61 3.08 13.00
CA SER A 111 -11.34 2.67 13.61
C SER A 111 -10.65 1.61 12.75
N PHE A 112 -9.33 1.46 12.91
CA PHE A 112 -8.56 0.46 12.16
C PHE A 112 -8.93 -1.00 12.49
N GLU A 113 -9.71 -1.25 13.57
CA GLU A 113 -10.25 -2.59 13.86
C GLU A 113 -11.48 -2.96 13.00
N ASP A 114 -12.03 -2.00 12.25
CA ASP A 114 -13.14 -2.25 11.34
C ASP A 114 -12.71 -3.18 10.19
N LEU A 115 -13.51 -4.23 9.96
CA LEU A 115 -13.20 -5.29 9.02
C LEU A 115 -13.08 -4.79 7.57
N ARG A 116 -13.73 -3.67 7.24
CA ARG A 116 -13.66 -3.06 5.90
C ARG A 116 -12.26 -2.60 5.53
N TRP A 117 -11.39 -2.28 6.49
CA TRP A 117 -10.00 -1.94 6.20
C TRP A 117 -9.25 -3.09 5.54
N ARG A 118 -9.58 -4.34 5.88
CA ARG A 118 -8.94 -5.53 5.28
C ARG A 118 -9.33 -5.72 3.81
N LEU A 119 -10.47 -5.17 3.36
CA LEU A 119 -10.82 -5.13 1.94
C LEU A 119 -10.07 -4.02 1.18
N VAL A 120 -9.80 -2.89 1.84
CA VAL A 120 -9.05 -1.78 1.23
C VAL A 120 -7.55 -2.08 1.18
N TYR A 121 -7.04 -2.78 2.19
CA TYR A 121 -5.63 -3.14 2.38
C TYR A 121 -5.49 -4.64 2.69
N PRO A 122 -5.86 -5.53 1.75
CA PRO A 122 -5.63 -6.97 1.94
C PRO A 122 -4.13 -7.27 1.95
N MET A 123 -3.70 -8.33 2.63
CA MET A 123 -2.31 -8.79 2.54
C MET A 123 -2.26 -9.94 1.54
N HIS A 124 -1.90 -9.66 0.29
CA HIS A 124 -1.76 -10.69 -0.73
C HIS A 124 -0.28 -10.88 -1.03
N TYR A 125 0.16 -12.13 -1.11
CA TYR A 125 1.56 -12.49 -1.34
C TYR A 125 2.51 -12.04 -0.22
N TYR A 126 1.99 -11.65 0.95
CA TYR A 126 2.81 -11.21 2.08
C TYR A 126 3.76 -12.31 2.57
N ASP A 127 3.36 -13.58 2.48
CA ASP A 127 4.21 -14.74 2.73
C ASP A 127 5.44 -14.78 1.80
N ILE A 128 5.24 -14.46 0.52
CA ILE A 128 6.33 -14.32 -0.45
C ILE A 128 7.19 -13.10 -0.11
N VAL A 129 6.56 -11.95 0.15
CA VAL A 129 7.25 -10.70 0.50
C VAL A 129 8.12 -10.90 1.73
N ASP A 130 7.60 -11.50 2.79
CA ASP A 130 8.32 -11.73 4.04
C ASP A 130 9.55 -12.63 3.83
N LYS A 131 9.41 -13.65 2.97
CA LYS A 131 10.49 -14.56 2.58
C LYS A 131 11.58 -13.89 1.76
N VAL A 132 11.24 -12.94 0.88
CA VAL A 132 12.19 -12.35 -0.09
C VAL A 132 12.59 -10.89 0.22
N LYS A 133 12.15 -10.33 1.36
CA LYS A 133 12.38 -8.93 1.76
C LYS A 133 13.84 -8.50 1.79
N GLY A 134 14.78 -9.42 2.01
CA GLY A 134 16.22 -9.15 1.82
C GLY A 134 16.76 -7.96 2.63
N GLY A 135 16.22 -7.71 3.82
CA GLY A 135 16.58 -6.58 4.70
C GLY A 135 15.72 -5.31 4.49
N ASN A 136 14.80 -5.31 3.55
CA ASN A 136 13.79 -4.27 3.42
C ASN A 136 12.67 -4.43 4.47
N ASN A 137 11.95 -3.34 4.73
CA ASN A 137 10.71 -3.42 5.51
C ASN A 137 9.63 -4.12 4.63
N PRO A 138 9.10 -5.28 5.04
CA PRO A 138 8.16 -6.05 4.21
C PRO A 138 6.84 -5.29 3.98
N ILE A 139 6.45 -4.42 4.91
CA ILE A 139 5.23 -3.62 4.81
C ILE A 139 5.36 -2.55 3.73
N ILE A 140 6.57 -2.00 3.57
CA ILE A 140 6.83 -1.06 2.47
C ILE A 140 6.77 -1.79 1.13
N LEU A 141 7.30 -3.00 1.04
CA LEU A 141 7.19 -3.81 -0.19
C LEU A 141 5.74 -4.17 -0.51
N GLU A 142 4.96 -4.58 0.49
CA GLU A 142 3.52 -4.83 0.37
C GLU A 142 2.77 -3.57 -0.10
N ALA A 143 3.11 -2.41 0.48
CA ALA A 143 2.54 -1.13 0.08
C ALA A 143 2.88 -0.76 -1.37
N ILE A 144 4.10 -1.03 -1.82
CA ILE A 144 4.50 -0.85 -3.22
C ILE A 144 3.68 -1.77 -4.13
N ILE A 145 3.58 -3.07 -3.82
CA ILE A 145 2.79 -4.03 -4.64
C ILE A 145 1.34 -3.54 -4.79
N LYS A 146 0.72 -3.12 -3.67
CA LYS A 146 -0.65 -2.62 -3.70
C LYS A 146 -0.80 -1.40 -4.60
N GLU A 147 0.08 -0.40 -4.47
CA GLU A 147 -0.03 0.84 -5.23
C GLU A 147 0.38 0.69 -6.71
N GLU A 148 1.24 -0.28 -7.02
CA GLU A 148 1.68 -0.57 -8.39
C GLU A 148 0.66 -1.40 -9.19
N SER A 149 0.15 -2.49 -8.61
CA SER A 149 -0.62 -3.48 -9.36
C SER A 149 -2.00 -3.79 -8.79
N HIS A 150 -2.32 -3.29 -7.59
CA HIS A 150 -3.48 -3.74 -6.81
C HIS A 150 -3.51 -5.28 -6.69
N PHE A 151 -2.33 -5.89 -6.52
CA PHE A 151 -2.14 -7.35 -6.41
C PHE A 151 -2.47 -8.15 -7.67
N ASN A 152 -2.48 -7.52 -8.85
CA ASN A 152 -2.66 -8.22 -10.11
C ASN A 152 -1.32 -8.68 -10.70
N PRO A 153 -0.99 -9.99 -10.70
CA PRO A 153 0.28 -10.48 -11.24
C PRO A 153 0.40 -10.33 -12.76
N PHE A 154 -0.71 -10.10 -13.46
CA PHE A 154 -0.74 -9.87 -14.91
C PHE A 154 -0.85 -8.38 -15.27
N ALA A 155 -0.70 -7.47 -14.31
CA ALA A 155 -0.75 -6.03 -14.56
C ALA A 155 0.31 -5.60 -15.58
N LYS A 156 -0.10 -4.81 -16.58
CA LYS A 156 0.79 -4.20 -17.58
C LYS A 156 0.43 -2.73 -17.74
N SER A 157 1.40 -1.85 -17.53
CA SER A 157 1.22 -0.42 -17.78
C SER A 157 1.29 -0.10 -19.27
N SER A 158 0.84 1.10 -19.65
CA SER A 158 0.93 1.63 -21.02
C SER A 158 2.37 1.78 -21.52
N VAL A 159 3.34 1.93 -20.62
CA VAL A 159 4.76 2.09 -20.94
C VAL A 159 5.55 0.78 -20.81
N GLY A 160 4.89 -0.33 -20.47
CA GLY A 160 5.46 -1.68 -20.50
C GLY A 160 5.97 -2.23 -19.16
N ALA A 161 5.86 -1.50 -18.05
CA ALA A 161 6.05 -2.06 -16.72
C ALA A 161 5.07 -3.22 -16.46
N ALA A 162 5.51 -4.27 -15.78
CA ALA A 162 4.73 -5.51 -15.64
C ALA A 162 4.84 -6.19 -14.27
N GLY A 163 3.77 -6.92 -13.94
CA GLY A 163 3.66 -7.77 -12.75
C GLY A 163 3.34 -6.99 -11.46
N LEU A 164 3.45 -7.70 -10.34
CA LEU A 164 3.03 -7.22 -9.01
C LEU A 164 3.74 -5.92 -8.57
N MET A 165 5.03 -5.81 -8.86
CA MET A 165 5.85 -4.64 -8.52
C MET A 165 6.13 -3.72 -9.72
N GLN A 166 5.40 -3.90 -10.84
CA GLN A 166 5.50 -3.06 -12.04
C GLN A 166 6.94 -2.74 -12.47
N LEU A 167 7.76 -3.78 -12.65
CA LEU A 167 9.13 -3.59 -13.14
C LEU A 167 9.15 -3.39 -14.65
N MET A 168 9.97 -2.44 -15.12
CA MET A 168 10.31 -2.33 -16.53
C MET A 168 11.10 -3.56 -16.97
N PRO A 169 10.85 -4.13 -18.17
CA PRO A 169 11.55 -5.33 -18.63
C PRO A 169 13.08 -5.22 -18.62
N ALA A 170 13.62 -4.04 -18.97
CA ALA A 170 15.06 -3.77 -18.91
C ALA A 170 15.60 -3.86 -17.46
N THR A 171 14.91 -3.22 -16.51
CA THR A 171 15.24 -3.26 -15.08
C THR A 171 15.17 -4.68 -14.52
N TYR A 172 14.11 -5.42 -14.85
CA TYR A 172 13.96 -6.82 -14.44
C TYR A 172 15.13 -7.67 -14.92
N ASN A 173 15.47 -7.58 -16.21
CA ASN A 173 16.57 -8.34 -16.80
C ASN A 173 17.93 -8.00 -16.18
N GLU A 174 18.17 -6.73 -15.86
CA GLU A 174 19.38 -6.30 -15.15
C GLU A 174 19.48 -6.95 -13.77
N VAL A 175 18.39 -6.91 -12.99
CA VAL A 175 18.34 -7.49 -11.64
C VAL A 175 18.50 -9.00 -11.68
N VAL A 176 17.77 -9.68 -12.55
CA VAL A 176 17.83 -11.14 -12.72
C VAL A 176 19.24 -11.58 -13.07
N LYS A 177 19.90 -10.91 -14.02
CA LYS A 177 21.28 -11.22 -14.41
C LYS A 177 22.26 -10.93 -13.28
N LYS A 178 22.12 -9.80 -12.57
CA LYS A 178 23.02 -9.40 -11.49
C LYS A 178 22.96 -10.34 -10.29
N HIS A 179 21.79 -10.91 -10.01
CA HIS A 179 21.53 -11.73 -8.82
C HIS A 179 21.33 -13.23 -9.14
N ASN A 180 21.53 -13.65 -10.39
CA ASN A 180 21.34 -15.03 -10.87
C ASN A 180 19.96 -15.62 -10.50
N LEU A 181 18.90 -14.85 -10.72
CA LEU A 181 17.53 -15.25 -10.37
C LEU A 181 16.85 -16.07 -11.49
N PRO A 182 15.81 -16.86 -11.18
CA PRO A 182 14.94 -17.43 -12.19
C PRO A 182 14.27 -16.36 -13.06
N SER A 183 14.17 -16.61 -14.37
CA SER A 183 13.63 -15.67 -15.35
C SER A 183 12.17 -16.00 -15.69
N ASP A 184 11.22 -15.49 -14.91
CA ASP A 184 9.83 -15.35 -15.33
C ASP A 184 9.21 -14.08 -14.73
N LEU A 185 9.08 -13.02 -15.54
CA LEU A 185 8.57 -11.72 -15.08
C LEU A 185 7.11 -11.79 -14.58
N ASN A 186 6.33 -12.77 -15.03
CA ASN A 186 4.92 -12.92 -14.67
C ASN A 186 4.72 -13.84 -13.47
N ALA A 187 5.73 -14.64 -13.08
CA ALA A 187 5.66 -15.45 -11.88
C ALA A 187 5.77 -14.55 -10.64
N GLU A 188 4.83 -14.70 -9.71
CA GLU A 188 4.65 -13.82 -8.56
C GLU A 188 5.92 -13.75 -7.71
N THR A 189 6.48 -14.92 -7.38
CA THR A 189 7.71 -15.03 -6.60
C THR A 189 8.88 -14.35 -7.30
N ALA A 190 9.02 -14.51 -8.62
CA ALA A 190 10.13 -13.95 -9.37
C ALA A 190 10.01 -12.42 -9.50
N ASN A 191 8.81 -11.89 -9.76
CA ASN A 191 8.55 -10.46 -9.84
C ASN A 191 8.80 -9.76 -8.49
N ILE A 192 8.27 -10.31 -7.38
CA ILE A 192 8.47 -9.76 -6.03
C ILE A 192 9.95 -9.84 -5.64
N THR A 193 10.63 -10.97 -5.92
CA THR A 193 12.06 -11.12 -5.61
C THR A 193 12.90 -10.08 -6.35
N ALA A 194 12.68 -9.93 -7.67
CA ALA A 194 13.39 -8.94 -8.46
C ALA A 194 13.07 -7.51 -7.99
N GLY A 195 11.82 -7.22 -7.64
CA GLY A 195 11.41 -5.90 -7.16
C GLY A 195 12.02 -5.56 -5.79
N SER A 196 12.13 -6.54 -4.90
CA SER A 196 12.84 -6.43 -3.62
C SER A 196 14.32 -6.10 -3.81
N TYR A 197 15.02 -6.82 -4.71
CA TYR A 197 16.43 -6.52 -5.04
C TYR A 197 16.61 -5.14 -5.69
N TYR A 198 15.70 -4.76 -6.59
CA TYR A 198 15.72 -3.43 -7.22
C TYR A 198 15.56 -2.33 -6.17
N TYR A 199 14.57 -2.47 -5.28
CA TYR A 199 14.34 -1.55 -4.17
C TYR A 199 15.54 -1.44 -3.24
N SER A 200 16.16 -2.57 -2.85
CA SER A 200 17.40 -2.59 -2.05
C SER A 200 18.54 -1.83 -2.73
N GLY A 201 18.65 -1.96 -4.06
CA GLY A 201 19.63 -1.22 -4.86
C GLY A 201 19.44 0.29 -4.77
N LEU A 202 18.20 0.75 -4.95
CA LEU A 202 17.84 2.17 -4.82
C LEU A 202 18.15 2.69 -3.41
N LYS A 203 17.68 1.96 -2.39
CA LYS A 203 17.87 2.31 -0.97
C LYS A 203 19.35 2.43 -0.61
N LYS A 204 20.18 1.50 -1.08
CA LYS A 204 21.64 1.53 -0.84
C LYS A 204 22.31 2.77 -1.43
N VAL A 205 21.95 3.18 -2.65
CA VAL A 205 22.53 4.37 -3.30
C VAL A 205 22.05 5.66 -2.61
N LEU A 206 20.83 5.66 -2.06
CA LEU A 206 20.20 6.83 -1.45
C LEU A 206 20.35 6.86 0.08
N GLY A 207 21.49 6.37 0.60
CA GLY A 207 21.84 6.51 2.02
C GLY A 207 20.98 5.67 2.97
N ASN A 208 20.44 4.55 2.50
CA ASN A 208 19.56 3.64 3.24
C ASN A 208 18.26 4.28 3.76
N LYS A 209 17.70 5.25 3.03
CA LYS A 209 16.44 5.92 3.38
C LYS A 209 15.28 5.44 2.50
N ASP A 210 14.26 4.83 3.10
CA ASP A 210 13.11 4.29 2.36
C ASP A 210 12.35 5.35 1.58
N LEU A 211 12.19 6.57 2.12
CA LEU A 211 11.46 7.63 1.44
C LEU A 211 12.09 8.00 0.08
N TYR A 212 13.42 8.09 0.02
CA TYR A 212 14.11 8.35 -1.25
C TYR A 212 14.06 7.14 -2.18
N ALA A 213 14.15 5.93 -1.64
CA ALA A 213 14.01 4.71 -2.43
C ALA A 213 12.62 4.59 -3.07
N ILE A 214 11.54 4.89 -2.31
CA ILE A 214 10.16 4.95 -2.81
C ILE A 214 10.04 5.99 -3.92
N ALA A 215 10.58 7.20 -3.71
CA ALA A 215 10.58 8.24 -4.74
C ALA A 215 11.33 7.79 -6.00
N ALA A 216 12.46 7.10 -5.84
CA ALA A 216 13.30 6.67 -6.96
C ALA A 216 12.72 5.46 -7.69
N TYR A 217 11.88 4.66 -7.02
CA TYR A 217 11.20 3.52 -7.63
C TYR A 217 10.29 3.97 -8.77
N ASN A 218 9.52 5.05 -8.55
CA ASN A 218 8.65 5.64 -9.57
C ASN A 218 9.37 6.72 -10.41
N GLY A 219 10.08 7.65 -9.77
CA GLY A 219 10.68 8.83 -10.44
C GLY A 219 12.07 8.61 -11.04
N GLY A 220 12.67 7.44 -10.82
CA GLY A 220 14.01 7.08 -11.26
C GLY A 220 15.13 7.63 -10.37
N ILE A 221 16.18 6.81 -10.20
CA ILE A 221 17.34 7.10 -9.33
C ILE A 221 18.08 8.40 -9.69
N GLY A 222 18.19 8.71 -10.98
CA GLY A 222 18.87 9.92 -11.46
C GLY A 222 18.14 11.20 -11.04
N SER A 223 16.81 11.22 -11.18
CA SER A 223 15.95 12.34 -10.80
C SER A 223 16.05 12.60 -9.30
N VAL A 224 15.90 11.55 -8.48
CA VAL A 224 15.91 11.67 -7.01
C VAL A 224 17.28 12.07 -6.49
N THR A 225 18.37 11.51 -7.02
CA THR A 225 19.74 11.94 -6.66
C THR A 225 19.96 13.43 -6.97
N ASN A 226 19.43 13.91 -8.09
CA ASN A 226 19.49 15.32 -8.46
C ASN A 226 18.64 16.21 -7.55
N TRP A 227 17.43 15.79 -7.17
CA TRP A 227 16.59 16.55 -6.23
C TRP A 227 17.20 16.58 -4.83
N PHE A 228 17.70 15.43 -4.36
CA PHE A 228 18.36 15.30 -3.07
C PHE A 228 19.55 16.28 -2.92
N SER A 229 20.31 16.51 -3.98
CA SER A 229 21.48 17.40 -3.98
C SER A 229 21.16 18.88 -4.20
N LYS A 230 20.00 19.23 -4.77
CA LYS A 230 19.66 20.61 -5.18
C LYS A 230 18.54 21.25 -4.38
N LEU A 231 17.61 20.45 -3.85
CA LEU A 231 16.51 20.98 -3.05
C LEU A 231 17.02 21.37 -1.67
N ILE A 232 16.58 22.54 -1.21
CA ILE A 232 16.81 23.01 0.16
C ILE A 232 15.57 22.66 0.95
N TYR A 233 15.73 21.84 1.98
CA TYR A 233 14.66 21.41 2.86
C TYR A 233 15.22 21.16 4.27
N SER A 234 14.41 21.45 5.27
CA SER A 234 14.70 21.26 6.69
C SER A 234 13.92 20.07 7.28
N ASP A 235 12.82 19.69 6.63
CA ASP A 235 12.02 18.50 6.93
C ASP A 235 11.75 17.70 5.65
N ILE A 236 11.49 16.41 5.83
CA ILE A 236 11.20 15.49 4.73
C ILE A 236 9.86 15.81 4.04
N ASP A 237 8.91 16.42 4.75
CA ASP A 237 7.65 16.88 4.16
C ASP A 237 7.92 17.99 3.13
N GLU A 238 8.83 18.91 3.46
CA GLU A 238 9.29 19.93 2.51
C GLU A 238 9.98 19.31 1.29
N PHE A 239 10.76 18.25 1.46
CA PHE A 239 11.33 17.51 0.33
C PHE A 239 10.24 16.90 -0.56
N VAL A 240 9.27 16.19 0.03
CA VAL A 240 8.18 15.55 -0.71
C VAL A 240 7.34 16.57 -1.46
N GLU A 241 6.99 17.70 -0.83
CA GLU A 241 6.23 18.77 -1.49
C GLU A 241 7.01 19.47 -2.61
N GLN A 242 8.34 19.44 -2.56
CA GLN A 242 9.21 20.01 -3.60
C GLN A 242 9.53 19.05 -4.76
N ILE A 243 9.12 17.77 -4.69
CA ILE A 243 9.31 16.82 -5.81
C ILE A 243 8.67 17.41 -7.08
N PRO A 244 9.44 17.67 -8.16
CA PRO A 244 8.92 18.33 -9.36
C PRO A 244 7.93 17.47 -10.15
N TYR A 245 8.05 16.15 -10.09
CA TYR A 245 7.18 15.23 -10.81
C TYR A 245 5.91 14.98 -10.01
N PRO A 246 4.72 15.45 -10.45
CA PRO A 246 3.49 15.30 -9.68
C PRO A 246 3.12 13.84 -9.46
N GLU A 247 3.38 12.98 -10.45
CA GLU A 247 3.18 11.53 -10.35
C GLU A 247 4.01 10.95 -9.20
N THR A 248 5.32 11.20 -9.19
CA THR A 248 6.23 10.70 -8.15
C THR A 248 5.89 11.25 -6.77
N LYS A 249 5.54 12.55 -6.68
CA LYS A 249 5.07 13.15 -5.42
C LYS A 249 3.84 12.43 -4.87
N ASN A 250 2.86 12.19 -5.73
CA ASN A 250 1.64 11.49 -5.36
C ASN A 250 1.90 10.02 -5.02
N TYR A 251 2.82 9.37 -5.75
CA TYR A 251 3.24 8.00 -5.49
C TYR A 251 3.86 7.84 -4.11
N VAL A 252 4.81 8.71 -3.73
CA VAL A 252 5.42 8.71 -2.38
C VAL A 252 4.35 8.83 -1.29
N LYS A 253 3.43 9.78 -1.44
CA LYS A 253 2.33 9.97 -0.47
C LYS A 253 1.41 8.75 -0.41
N LYS A 254 1.10 8.11 -1.54
CA LYS A 254 0.27 6.90 -1.62
C LYS A 254 0.93 5.72 -0.92
N VAL A 255 2.19 5.42 -1.23
CA VAL A 255 2.93 4.29 -0.63
C VAL A 255 3.05 4.48 0.87
N LEU A 256 3.41 5.68 1.34
CA LEU A 256 3.57 5.94 2.78
C LEU A 256 2.23 5.97 3.53
N ARG A 257 1.15 6.45 2.89
CA ARG A 257 -0.21 6.27 3.41
C ARG A 257 -0.54 4.79 3.55
N THR A 258 -0.21 3.99 2.54
CA THR A 258 -0.52 2.57 2.52
C THR A 258 0.27 1.79 3.57
N TYR A 259 1.57 2.07 3.69
CA TYR A 259 2.41 1.59 4.80
C TYR A 259 1.80 1.91 6.17
N TRP A 260 1.39 3.17 6.37
CA TRP A 260 0.76 3.61 7.61
C TRP A 260 -0.53 2.86 7.93
N VAL A 261 -1.40 2.66 6.94
CA VAL A 261 -2.65 1.93 7.17
C VAL A 261 -2.40 0.45 7.45
N TYR A 262 -1.49 -0.21 6.71
CA TYR A 262 -1.12 -1.60 7.01
C TYR A 262 -0.67 -1.76 8.46
N GLY A 263 0.25 -0.91 8.93
CA GLY A 263 0.76 -0.99 10.29
C GLY A 263 -0.29 -0.76 11.39
N ASN A 264 -1.39 -0.06 11.10
CA ASN A 264 -2.47 0.14 12.07
C ASN A 264 -3.57 -0.93 11.99
N VAL A 265 -3.72 -1.59 10.85
CA VAL A 265 -4.75 -2.62 10.65
C VAL A 265 -4.29 -3.99 11.18
N TYR A 266 -3.00 -4.29 11.05
CA TYR A 266 -2.42 -5.60 11.33
C TYR A 266 -1.51 -5.56 12.55
#